data_AF-A0AAW0BS92-F1
#
_entry.id   AF-A0AAW0BS92-F1
#
_cell.length_a   1.000
_cell.length_b   1.000
_cell.length_c   1.000
_cell.angle_alpha   90.00
_cell.angle_beta   90.00
_cell.angle_gamma   90.00
#
_symmetry.space_group_name_H-M   'P 1'
#
loop_
_entity.id
_entity.type
_entity.pdbx_description
1 polymer ?
#
loop_
_entity_poly.entity_id
_entity_poly.type
_entity_poly.pdbx_seq_one_letter_code
_entity_poly.pdbx_strand_id
1 'polypeptide(L)'
;MNTPTFPVNEIDPDSIRRYKRRCASRAYNERETRNAKKRERMAALREKQKDDPLLVQAARQIAKADSARRYREQNRELLAIKAWAARTQARRQAERQQRRQRIAAALSHA
;
A
#
# COMPACT_ATOMS: atom_id res chain seq x y z
N MET A 1 60.57 47.50 13.93
CA MET A 1 59.57 46.41 13.82
C MET A 1 58.69 46.74 12.61
N ASN A 2 58.68 45.91 11.56
CA ASN A 2 57.79 46.06 10.41
C ASN A 2 56.75 44.94 10.47
N THR A 3 55.49 45.28 10.69
CA THR A 3 54.36 44.35 10.49
C THR A 3 54.10 44.25 8.98
N PRO A 4 54.32 43.09 8.33
CA PRO A 4 53.91 42.93 6.95
C PRO A 4 52.39 43.07 6.89
N THR A 5 51.93 44.15 6.27
CA THR A 5 50.52 44.43 6.08
C THR A 5 50.08 43.57 4.91
N PHE A 6 49.43 42.43 5.17
CA PHE A 6 48.83 41.63 4.12
C PHE A 6 47.67 42.44 3.51
N PRO A 7 47.67 42.75 2.20
CA PRO A 7 46.51 43.37 1.57
C PRO A 7 45.34 42.38 1.66
N VAL A 8 44.36 42.70 2.49
CA VAL A 8 43.18 41.84 2.74
C VAL A 8 42.29 41.70 1.48
N ASN A 9 42.57 42.47 0.43
CA ASN A 9 41.67 42.67 -0.72
C ASN A 9 42.12 42.01 -2.04
N GLU A 10 42.71 40.82 -2.02
CA GLU A 10 43.04 40.09 -3.26
C GLU A 10 42.69 38.59 -3.23
N ILE A 11 41.62 38.19 -2.55
CA ILE A 11 41.04 36.88 -2.87
C ILE A 11 40.13 37.05 -4.08
N ASP A 12 40.60 36.60 -5.25
CA ASP A 12 39.80 36.56 -6.47
C ASP A 12 38.42 35.91 -6.18
N PRO A 13 37.30 36.59 -6.50
CA PRO A 13 35.96 36.08 -6.28
C PRO A 13 35.72 34.71 -6.91
N ASP A 14 36.40 34.39 -8.03
CA ASP A 14 36.27 33.09 -8.69
C ASP A 14 36.91 31.96 -7.86
N SER A 15 38.01 32.23 -7.17
CA SER A 15 38.65 31.31 -6.22
C SER A 15 37.73 30.95 -5.04
N ILE A 16 37.02 31.94 -4.48
CA ILE A 16 35.99 31.71 -3.43
C ILE A 16 34.83 30.88 -3.98
N ARG A 17 34.35 31.20 -5.20
CA ARG A 17 33.26 30.47 -5.85
C ARG A 17 33.62 29.00 -6.11
N ARG A 18 34.84 28.72 -6.59
CA ARG A 18 35.37 27.36 -6.79
C ARG A 18 35.53 26.59 -5.49
N TYR A 19 35.96 27.26 -4.42
CA TYR A 19 36.04 26.66 -3.09
C TYR A 19 34.65 26.29 -2.56
N LYS A 20 33.68 27.22 -2.61
CA LYS A 20 32.28 26.95 -2.21
C LYS A 20 31.66 25.80 -3.02
N ARG A 21 31.91 25.75 -4.34
CA ARG A 21 31.43 24.66 -5.20
C ARG A 21 32.06 23.31 -4.80
N ARG A 22 33.37 23.26 -4.53
CA ARG A 22 34.05 22.05 -4.01
C ARG A 22 33.48 21.60 -2.66
N CYS A 23 33.26 22.51 -1.72
CA CYS A 23 32.68 22.20 -0.43
C CYS A 23 31.25 21.65 -0.55
N ALA A 24 30.42 22.20 -1.45
CA ALA A 24 29.06 21.71 -1.70
C ALA A 24 29.05 20.29 -2.32
N SER A 25 29.92 20.04 -3.31
CA SER A 25 30.08 18.71 -3.90
C SER A 25 30.57 17.68 -2.88
N ARG A 26 31.49 18.06 -1.99
CA ARG A 26 31.96 17.18 -0.91
C ARG A 26 30.84 16.82 0.06
N ALA A 27 30.06 17.79 0.52
CA ALA A 27 28.95 17.55 1.44
C ALA A 27 27.85 16.65 0.82
N TYR A 28 27.58 16.83 -0.48
CA TYR A 28 26.66 15.95 -1.23
C TYR A 28 27.19 14.52 -1.33
N ASN A 29 28.46 14.34 -1.73
CA ASN A 29 29.09 13.03 -1.82
C ASN A 29 29.16 12.31 -0.46
N GLU A 30 29.45 13.03 0.63
CA GLU A 30 29.43 12.49 2.00
C GLU A 30 28.02 12.10 2.47
N ARG A 31 26.97 12.75 1.95
CA ARG A 31 25.58 12.36 2.22
C ARG A 31 25.21 11.11 1.42
N GLU A 32 25.55 11.04 0.14
CA GLU A 32 25.27 9.89 -0.71
C GLU A 32 25.99 8.63 -0.23
N THR A 33 27.25 8.74 0.18
CA THR A 33 28.00 7.62 0.77
C THR A 33 27.40 7.14 2.09
N ARG A 34 26.92 8.05 2.96
CA ARG A 34 26.17 7.66 4.18
C ARG A 34 24.84 6.98 3.85
N ASN A 35 24.11 7.48 2.86
CA ASN A 35 22.86 6.87 2.40
C ASN A 35 23.10 5.48 1.79
N ALA A 36 24.18 5.30 1.03
CA ALA A 36 24.59 4.00 0.50
C ALA A 36 24.89 3.01 1.64
N LYS A 37 25.74 3.39 2.60
CA LYS A 37 26.03 2.55 3.78
C LYS A 37 24.78 2.22 4.60
N LYS A 38 23.84 3.16 4.73
CA LYS A 38 22.55 2.91 5.41
C LYS A 38 21.72 1.88 4.65
N ARG A 39 21.63 1.98 3.32
CA ARG A 39 20.92 1.00 2.47
C ARG A 39 21.55 -0.39 2.57
N GLU A 40 22.87 -0.49 2.50
CA GLU A 40 23.61 -1.75 2.68
C GLU A 40 23.35 -2.37 4.05
N ARG A 41 23.42 -1.58 5.13
CA ARG A 41 23.13 -2.05 6.49
C ARG A 41 21.69 -2.57 6.62
N MET A 42 20.73 -1.87 6.03
CA MET A 42 19.33 -2.31 6.01
C MET A 42 19.13 -3.58 5.17
N ALA A 43 19.84 -3.73 4.06
CA ALA A 43 19.80 -4.94 3.24
C ALA A 43 20.40 -6.14 3.99
N ALA A 44 21.55 -5.97 4.65
CA ALA A 44 22.17 -7.02 5.46
C ALA A 44 21.28 -7.46 6.64
N LEU A 45 20.57 -6.52 7.28
CA LEU A 45 19.60 -6.86 8.33
C LEU A 45 18.40 -7.66 7.77
N ARG A 46 17.93 -7.34 6.56
CA ARG A 46 16.87 -8.10 5.89
C ARG A 46 17.31 -9.51 5.54
N GLU A 47 18.54 -9.69 5.03
CA GLU A 47 19.09 -11.02 4.79
C GLU A 47 19.17 -11.84 6.08
N LYS A 48 19.66 -11.26 7.18
CA LYS A 48 19.67 -11.94 8.49
C LYS A 48 18.29 -12.32 9.03
N GLN A 49 17.24 -11.57 8.66
CA GLN A 49 15.86 -11.82 9.09
C GLN A 49 15.12 -12.82 8.18
N LYS A 50 15.56 -13.01 6.93
CA LYS A 50 14.95 -14.00 6.01
C LYS A 50 15.09 -15.43 6.54
N ASP A 51 16.17 -15.69 7.27
CA ASP A 51 16.46 -17.00 7.85
C ASP A 51 15.92 -17.17 9.28
N ASP A 52 15.23 -16.17 9.84
CA ASP A 52 14.63 -16.29 11.16
C ASP A 52 13.36 -17.16 11.08
N PRO A 53 13.39 -18.40 11.60
CA PRO A 53 12.27 -19.32 11.49
C PRO A 53 11.03 -18.80 12.21
N LEU A 54 11.18 -17.97 13.26
CA LEU A 54 10.04 -17.38 13.98
C LEU A 54 9.31 -16.34 13.13
N LEU A 55 10.06 -15.49 12.41
CA LEU A 55 9.46 -14.51 11.50
C LEU A 55 8.80 -15.19 10.30
N VAL A 56 9.43 -16.23 9.75
CA VAL A 56 8.84 -17.04 8.66
C VAL A 56 7.58 -17.76 9.12
N GLN A 57 7.58 -18.33 10.33
CA GLN A 57 6.42 -18.99 10.90
C GLN A 57 5.28 -18.01 11.18
N ALA A 58 5.58 -16.83 11.73
CA ALA A 58 4.59 -15.77 11.95
C ALA A 58 3.94 -15.32 10.63
N ALA A 59 4.73 -15.10 9.58
CA ALA A 59 4.22 -14.74 8.25
C ALA A 59 3.29 -15.83 7.68
N ARG A 60 3.64 -17.12 7.84
CA ARG A 60 2.77 -18.24 7.42
C ARG A 60 1.44 -18.25 8.18
N GLN A 61 1.45 -17.98 9.48
CA GLN A 61 0.21 -17.95 10.29
C GLN A 61 -0.69 -16.78 9.89
N ILE A 62 -0.11 -15.60 9.63
CA ILE A 62 -0.86 -14.43 9.15
C ILE A 62 -1.50 -14.74 7.78
N ALA A 63 -0.74 -15.31 6.84
CA ALA A 63 -1.27 -15.68 5.53
C ALA A 63 -2.40 -16.73 5.63
N LYS A 64 -2.30 -17.69 6.56
CA LYS A 64 -3.36 -18.67 6.83
C LYS A 64 -4.62 -18.00 7.41
N ALA A 65 -4.47 -17.06 8.34
CA ALA A 65 -5.59 -16.33 8.92
C ALA A 65 -6.29 -15.43 7.88
N ASP A 66 -5.53 -14.75 7.03
CA ASP A 66 -6.05 -13.89 5.97
C ASP A 66 -6.82 -14.68 4.90
N SER A 67 -6.31 -15.85 4.48
CA SER A 67 -7.03 -16.70 3.52
C SER A 67 -8.35 -17.23 4.10
N ALA A 68 -8.36 -17.63 5.38
CA ALA A 68 -9.59 -18.01 6.07
C ALA A 68 -10.60 -16.84 6.19
N ARG A 69 -10.12 -15.62 6.43
CA ARG A 69 -10.97 -14.41 6.45
C ARG A 69 -11.60 -14.16 5.08
N ARG A 70 -10.80 -14.11 4.01
CA ARG A 70 -11.29 -13.93 2.63
C ARG A 70 -12.31 -14.99 2.23
N TYR A 71 -12.07 -16.25 2.59
CA TYR A 71 -13.03 -17.33 2.34
C TYR A 71 -14.37 -17.10 3.05
N ARG A 72 -14.35 -16.63 4.31
CA ARG A 72 -15.60 -16.28 5.03
C ARG A 72 -16.32 -15.09 4.41
N GLU A 73 -15.58 -14.08 3.96
CA GLU A 73 -16.13 -12.91 3.27
C GLU A 73 -16.83 -13.34 1.96
N GLN A 74 -16.16 -14.14 1.13
CA GLN A 74 -16.74 -14.69 -0.11
C GLN A 74 -17.98 -15.55 0.17
N ASN A 75 -17.96 -16.40 1.21
CA ASN A 75 -19.14 -17.18 1.59
C ASN A 75 -20.31 -16.29 2.01
N ARG A 76 -20.05 -15.23 2.77
CA ARG A 76 -21.08 -14.27 3.17
C ARG A 76 -21.70 -13.56 1.96
N GLU A 77 -20.87 -13.17 0.99
CA GLU A 77 -21.33 -12.57 -0.27
C GLU A 77 -22.21 -13.54 -1.08
N LEU A 78 -21.77 -14.79 -1.24
CA LEU A 78 -22.55 -15.82 -1.94
C LEU A 78 -23.89 -16.10 -1.25
N LEU A 79 -23.93 -16.14 0.08
CA LEU A 79 -25.17 -16.28 0.85
C LEU A 79 -26.10 -15.08 0.62
N ALA A 80 -25.57 -13.87 0.59
CA ALA A 80 -26.37 -12.67 0.29
C ALA A 80 -26.96 -12.70 -1.12
N ILE A 81 -26.18 -13.13 -2.12
CA ILE A 81 -26.65 -13.29 -3.51
C ILE A 81 -27.76 -14.34 -3.58
N LYS A 82 -27.58 -15.51 -2.95
CA LYS A 82 -28.60 -16.56 -2.89
C LYS A 82 -29.88 -16.07 -2.23
N ALA A 83 -29.76 -15.35 -1.11
CA ALA A 83 -30.92 -14.78 -0.42
C ALA A 83 -31.66 -13.72 -1.27
N TRP A 84 -30.93 -12.90 -2.02
CA TRP A 84 -31.52 -11.95 -2.96
C TRP A 84 -32.26 -12.65 -4.11
N ALA A 85 -31.65 -13.68 -4.70
CA ALA A 85 -32.27 -14.47 -5.76
C ALA A 85 -33.55 -15.16 -5.27
N ALA A 86 -33.52 -15.78 -4.08
CA ALA A 86 -34.68 -16.41 -3.47
C ALA A 86 -35.83 -15.42 -3.23
N ARG A 87 -35.53 -14.24 -2.66
CA ARG A 87 -36.53 -13.16 -2.48
C ARG A 87 -37.13 -12.71 -3.81
N THR A 88 -36.31 -12.58 -4.84
CA THR A 88 -36.76 -12.15 -6.18
C THR A 88 -37.67 -13.19 -6.82
N GLN A 89 -37.32 -14.47 -6.70
CA GLN A 89 -38.14 -15.58 -7.18
C GLN A 89 -39.49 -15.64 -6.46
N ALA A 90 -39.48 -15.52 -5.13
CA ALA A 90 -40.70 -15.49 -4.32
C ALA A 90 -41.63 -14.33 -4.74
N ARG A 91 -41.07 -13.14 -4.96
CA ARG A 91 -41.84 -11.98 -5.46
C ARG A 91 -42.49 -12.29 -6.82
N ARG A 92 -41.74 -12.83 -7.77
CA ARG A 92 -42.27 -13.19 -9.09
C ARG A 92 -43.35 -14.26 -9.00
N GLN A 93 -43.23 -15.22 -8.08
CA GLN A 93 -44.25 -16.24 -7.85
C GLN A 93 -45.53 -15.64 -7.26
N ALA A 94 -45.41 -14.73 -6.27
CA ALA A 94 -46.56 -14.04 -5.70
C ALA A 94 -47.31 -13.19 -6.74
N GLU A 95 -46.59 -12.45 -7.58
CA GLU A 95 -47.18 -11.67 -8.69
C GLU A 95 -47.93 -12.59 -9.68
N ARG A 96 -47.36 -13.75 -10.01
CA ARG A 96 -48.04 -14.76 -10.86
C ARG A 96 -49.28 -15.32 -10.20
N GLN A 97 -49.25 -15.61 -8.89
CA GLN A 97 -50.40 -16.10 -8.14
C GLN A 97 -51.53 -15.05 -8.12
N GLN A 98 -51.21 -13.79 -7.85
CA GLN A 98 -52.20 -12.70 -7.90
C GLN A 98 -52.82 -12.55 -9.30
N ARG A 99 -52.00 -12.64 -10.36
CA ARG A 99 -52.52 -12.64 -11.74
C ARG A 99 -53.46 -13.82 -11.99
N ARG A 100 -53.08 -15.03 -11.56
CA ARG A 100 -53.92 -16.22 -11.69
C ARG A 100 -55.24 -16.06 -10.95
N GLN A 101 -55.23 -15.50 -9.73
CA GLN A 101 -56.45 -15.23 -8.95
C GLN A 101 -57.36 -14.21 -9.65
N ARG A 102 -56.79 -13.14 -10.22
CA ARG A 102 -57.57 -12.16 -11.00
C ARG A 102 -58.24 -12.78 -12.23
N ILE A 103 -57.52 -13.63 -12.96
CA ILE A 103 -58.08 -14.35 -14.12
C ILE A 103 -59.18 -15.32 -13.69
N ALA A 104 -58.94 -16.12 -12.63
CA ALA A 104 -59.95 -17.03 -12.10
C ALA A 104 -61.21 -16.28 -11.63
N ALA A 105 -61.06 -15.15 -10.94
CA ALA A 105 -62.18 -14.31 -10.52
C ALA A 105 -62.97 -13.75 -11.71
N ALA A 106 -62.28 -13.31 -12.77
CA ALA A 106 -62.93 -12.81 -13.99
C ALA A 106 -63.72 -13.88 -14.73
N LEU A 107 -63.21 -15.12 -14.77
CA LEU A 107 -63.91 -16.26 -15.40
C LEU A 107 -65.14 -16.73 -14.60
N SER A 108 -65.18 -16.48 -13.29
CA SER A 108 -66.32 -16.85 -12.43
C SER A 108 -67.47 -15.83 -12.44
N HIS A 109 -67.25 -14.63 -12.97
CA HIS A 109 -68.29 -13.59 -13.08
C HIS A 109 -68.81 -13.42 -14.53
N ALA A 110 -68.22 -14.11 -15.50
CA ALA A 110 -68.66 -14.18 -16.89
C ALA A 110 -69.56 -15.40 -17.10
#